data_AF-A0A8J6SEI9-F1
#
_entry.id   AF-A0A8J6SEI9-F1
#
_cell.length_a   1.000
_cell.length_b   1.000
_cell.length_c   1.000
_cell.angle_alpha   90.00
_cell.angle_beta   90.00
_cell.angle_gamma   90.00
#
_symmetry.space_group_name_H-M   'P 1'
#
loop_
_entity.id
_entity.type
_entity.pdbx_description
1 polymer ?
#
loop_
_entity_poly.entity_id
_entity_poly.type
_entity_poly.pdbx_seq_one_letter_code
_entity_poly.pdbx_strand_id
1 'polypeptide(L)'
;MFAVALFSAYRINEACTLLTQDVYDTKRRVRPNLLIRKGNTKGQLDTRTIPIIEDLRSILVIYQPEAGDVYLFPGRFNVGHINLDSAARILRKASRRVGIKGASTQYRTFEEATETL
;
A
#
# COMPACT_ATOMS: atom_id res chain seq x y z
N MET A 1 0.04 4.96 -1.68
CA MET A 1 -0.40 4.26 -0.45
C MET A 1 -1.59 3.34 -0.66
N PHE A 2 -2.72 3.81 -1.19
CA PHE A 2 -3.95 3.00 -1.28
C PHE A 2 -3.79 1.72 -2.13
N ALA A 3 -3.20 1.81 -3.33
CA ALA A 3 -2.97 0.63 -4.18
C ALA A 3 -2.10 -0.43 -3.49
N VAL A 4 -1.02 -0.01 -2.84
CA VAL A 4 -0.14 -0.89 -2.05
C VAL A 4 -0.92 -1.55 -0.91
N ALA A 5 -1.77 -0.82 -0.18
CA ALA A 5 -2.59 -1.42 0.86
C ALA A 5 -3.65 -2.39 0.32
N LEU A 6 -4.27 -2.06 -0.83
CA LEU A 6 -5.35 -2.84 -1.44
C LEU A 6 -4.85 -4.16 -2.03
N PHE A 7 -3.80 -4.13 -2.84
CA PHE A 7 -3.35 -5.31 -3.60
C PHE A 7 -2.52 -6.29 -2.80
N SER A 8 -1.99 -5.85 -1.67
CA SER A 8 -1.04 -6.65 -0.89
C SER A 8 -1.40 -6.77 0.59
N ALA A 9 -2.63 -6.41 0.94
CA ALA A 9 -3.23 -6.60 2.27
C ALA A 9 -2.35 -6.09 3.43
N TYR A 10 -1.63 -4.97 3.22
CA TYR A 10 -0.69 -4.44 4.21
C TYR A 10 -1.38 -3.76 5.38
N ARG A 11 -0.80 -3.95 6.58
CA ARG A 11 -1.09 -3.06 7.70
C ARG A 11 -0.51 -1.69 7.40
N ILE A 12 -1.27 -0.66 7.71
CA ILE A 12 -0.90 0.71 7.37
C ILE A 12 0.41 1.18 8.01
N ASN A 13 0.75 0.64 9.18
CA ASN A 13 2.02 0.93 9.85
C ASN A 13 3.23 0.44 9.04
N GLU A 14 3.14 -0.77 8.46
CA GLU A 14 4.21 -1.35 7.62
C GLU A 14 4.37 -0.56 6.32
N ALA A 15 3.26 -0.06 5.77
CA ALA A 15 3.28 0.79 4.58
C ALA A 15 3.96 2.15 4.85
N CYS A 16 3.83 2.72 6.05
CA CYS A 16 4.51 3.97 6.40
C CYS A 16 6.04 3.80 6.39
N THR A 17 6.55 2.68 6.94
CA THR A 17 7.99 2.43 7.06
C THR A 17 8.62 1.80 5.81
N LEU A 18 7.85 1.61 4.74
CA LEU A 18 8.32 0.96 3.52
C LEU A 18 9.36 1.83 2.81
N LEU A 19 10.50 1.23 2.45
CA LEU A 19 11.61 1.94 1.83
C LEU A 19 11.47 1.96 0.31
N THR A 20 11.98 3.01 -0.32
CA THR A 20 12.00 3.13 -1.79
C THR A 20 12.77 1.96 -2.42
N GLN A 21 13.88 1.55 -1.81
CA GLN A 21 14.70 0.40 -2.25
C GLN A 21 14.00 -0.97 -2.15
N ASP A 22 12.96 -1.09 -1.32
CA ASP A 22 12.22 -2.34 -1.20
C ASP A 22 11.23 -2.53 -2.38
N VAL A 23 10.94 -1.45 -3.11
CA VAL A 23 9.99 -1.39 -4.24
C VAL A 23 10.68 -1.17 -5.56
N TYR A 24 11.71 -0.30 -5.59
CA TYR A 24 12.45 0.08 -6.78
C TYR A 24 13.86 -0.46 -6.74
N ASP A 25 14.34 -0.91 -7.90
CA ASP A 25 15.74 -1.23 -8.14
C ASP A 25 16.59 0.05 -8.18
N THR A 26 17.91 -0.10 -8.10
CA THR A 26 18.91 0.97 -8.26
C THR A 26 18.72 1.81 -9.53
N LYS A 27 18.13 1.20 -10.58
CA LYS A 27 17.75 1.84 -11.84
C LYS A 27 16.35 2.48 -11.84
N ARG A 28 15.72 2.65 -10.68
CA ARG A 28 14.33 3.14 -10.49
C ARG A 28 13.25 2.33 -11.20
N ARG A 29 13.53 1.06 -11.49
CA ARG A 29 12.54 0.14 -12.06
C ARG A 29 11.77 -0.52 -10.93
N VAL A 30 10.45 -0.64 -11.06
CA VAL A 30 9.63 -1.38 -10.10
C VAL A 30 10.10 -2.84 -10.09
N ARG A 31 10.42 -3.36 -8.91
CA ARG A 31 10.84 -4.75 -8.71
C ARG A 31 9.63 -5.69 -8.93
N PRO A 32 9.85 -6.95 -9.33
CA PRO A 32 8.77 -7.92 -9.45
C PRO A 32 8.17 -8.31 -8.08
N ASN A 33 8.91 -8.06 -7.01
CA ASN A 33 8.57 -8.47 -5.66
C ASN A 33 8.79 -7.30 -4.69
N LEU A 34 7.82 -7.09 -3.81
CA LEU A 34 7.92 -6.15 -2.70
C LEU A 34 8.55 -6.84 -1.49
N LEU A 35 9.59 -6.23 -0.92
CA LEU A 35 10.17 -6.68 0.35
C LEU A 35 9.51 -5.95 1.51
N ILE A 36 9.06 -6.68 2.52
CA ILE A 36 8.54 -6.09 3.76
C ILE A 36 9.39 -6.55 4.91
N ARG A 37 9.99 -5.58 5.60
CA ARG A 37 10.78 -5.82 6.80
C ARG A 37 9.91 -5.50 8.01
N LYS A 38 9.48 -6.53 8.74
CA LYS A 38 8.72 -6.38 9.97
C LYS A 38 9.68 -6.39 11.15
N GLY A 39 9.81 -5.24 11.83
CA GLY A 39 10.44 -5.18 13.14
C GLY A 39 9.49 -5.72 14.20
N ASN A 40 9.73 -6.91 14.74
CA ASN A 40 8.99 -7.38 15.90
C ASN A 40 9.58 -6.76 17.18
N THR A 41 8.75 -6.52 18.22
CA THR A 41 9.13 -5.96 19.54
C THR A 41 10.13 -6.83 20.33
N LYS A 42 10.71 -7.85 19.69
CA LYS A 42 11.69 -8.79 20.24
C LYS A 42 12.87 -9.00 19.29
N GLY A 43 13.27 -7.95 18.56
CA GLY A 43 14.53 -7.90 17.80
C GLY A 43 14.65 -8.78 16.56
N GLN A 44 13.63 -9.60 16.25
CA GLN A 44 13.63 -10.41 15.03
C GLN A 44 13.04 -9.61 13.86
N LEU A 45 13.88 -9.42 12.83
CA LEU A 45 13.49 -8.86 11.54
C LEU A 45 12.92 -9.99 10.69
N ASP A 46 11.59 -10.10 10.67
CA ASP A 46 10.92 -11.02 9.76
C ASP A 46 10.75 -10.31 8.41
N THR A 47 11.33 -10.88 7.36
CA THR A 47 11.25 -10.32 6.01
C THR A 47 10.40 -11.23 5.15
N ARG A 48 9.26 -10.72 4.70
CA ARG A 48 8.39 -11.41 3.75
C ARG A 48 8.45 -10.73 2.40
N THR A 49 8.27 -11.53 1.36
CA THR A 49 8.30 -11.09 -0.04
C THR A 49 6.91 -11.31 -0.63
N ILE A 50 6.36 -10.30 -1.29
CA ILE A 50 5.04 -10.39 -1.94
C ILE A 50 5.21 -10.05 -3.42
N PRO A 51 4.69 -10.88 -4.35
CA PRO A 51 4.73 -10.56 -5.77
C PRO A 51 3.92 -9.31 -6.07
N ILE A 52 4.50 -8.39 -6.86
CA ILE A 52 3.81 -7.20 -7.35
C ILE A 52 3.04 -7.61 -8.61
N ILE A 53 1.71 -7.57 -8.53
CA ILE A 53 0.85 -7.79 -9.70
C ILE A 53 0.96 -6.63 -10.70
N GLU A 54 0.63 -6.88 -11.97
CA GLU A 54 0.79 -5.89 -13.05
C GLU A 54 -0.01 -4.58 -12.81
N ASP A 55 -1.19 -4.66 -12.20
CA ASP A 55 -1.99 -3.47 -11.86
C ASP A 55 -1.28 -2.57 -10.85
N LEU A 56 -0.69 -3.17 -9.80
CA LEU A 56 0.09 -2.43 -8.81
C LEU A 56 1.35 -1.86 -9.43
N ARG A 57 1.99 -2.63 -10.33
CA ARG A 57 3.19 -2.21 -11.05
C ARG A 57 2.91 -0.96 -11.90
N SER A 58 1.81 -0.94 -12.63
CA SER A 58 1.39 0.21 -13.45
C SER A 58 1.25 1.49 -12.62
N ILE A 59 0.66 1.38 -11.42
CA ILE A 59 0.50 2.50 -10.50
C ILE A 59 1.84 2.97 -9.94
N LEU A 60 2.73 2.04 -9.56
CA LEU A 60 4.05 2.35 -9.04
C LEU A 60 4.95 3.01 -10.08
N VAL A 61 4.86 2.59 -11.35
CA VAL A 61 5.59 3.23 -12.45
C VAL A 61 5.22 4.72 -12.60
N ILE A 62 3.95 5.08 -12.36
CA ILE A 62 3.47 6.46 -12.43
C ILE A 62 3.90 7.28 -11.20
N TYR A 63 3.95 6.65 -10.01
CA TYR A 63 4.16 7.36 -8.76
C TYR A 63 5.59 7.93 -8.57
N GLN A 64 6.62 7.34 -9.20
CA GLN A 64 8.06 7.64 -9.07
C GLN A 64 8.44 8.67 -7.96
N PRO A 65 8.88 8.20 -6.78
CA PRO A 65 9.32 9.10 -5.70
C PRO A 65 10.55 9.93 -6.10
N GLU A 66 10.76 11.07 -5.42
CA GLU A 66 11.87 11.97 -5.73
C GLU A 66 13.24 11.32 -5.46
N ALA A 67 14.24 11.82 -6.17
CA ALA A 67 15.62 11.37 -6.04
C ALA A 67 16.16 11.65 -4.63
N GLY A 68 16.37 10.61 -3.82
CA GLY A 68 16.93 10.73 -2.47
C GLY A 68 15.97 10.37 -1.35
N ASP A 69 14.70 10.11 -1.66
CA ASP A 69 13.72 9.66 -0.67
C ASP A 69 14.01 8.24 -0.20
N VAL A 70 14.37 8.12 1.08
CA VAL A 70 14.61 6.83 1.75
C VAL A 70 13.31 6.02 1.88
N TYR A 71 12.21 6.70 2.20
CA TYR A 71 10.88 6.11 2.37
C TYR A 71 10.05 6.27 1.11
N LEU A 72 9.25 5.26 0.78
CA LEU A 72 8.32 5.32 -0.34
C LEU A 72 7.25 6.40 -0.15
N PHE A 73 6.89 6.66 1.12
CA PHE A 73 5.95 7.70 1.52
C PHE A 73 6.64 8.64 2.52
N PRO A 74 7.35 9.67 2.04
CA PRO A 74 8.05 10.60 2.91
C PRO A 74 7.07 11.40 3.78
N GLY A 75 7.53 11.77 4.97
CA GLY A 75 6.84 12.70 5.85
C GLY A 75 6.83 14.13 5.30
N ARG A 76 6.09 15.03 5.97
CA ARG A 76 6.18 16.47 5.66
C ARG A 76 7.63 16.92 5.89
N PHE A 77 8.19 17.68 4.94
CA PHE A 77 9.57 18.16 4.91
C PHE A 77 10.66 17.09 4.66
N ASN A 78 10.32 15.92 4.09
CA ASN A 78 11.27 14.81 3.86
C ASN A 78 11.99 14.32 5.13
N VAL A 79 11.44 14.64 6.30
CA VAL A 79 11.93 14.16 7.59
C VAL A 79 11.16 12.90 7.95
N GLY A 80 11.83 11.76 7.85
CA GLY A 80 11.26 10.46 8.22
C GLY A 80 10.12 9.99 7.30
N HIS A 81 9.31 9.07 7.81
CA HIS A 81 8.16 8.53 7.10
C HIS A 81 6.88 9.29 7.41
N ILE A 82 5.86 9.12 6.56
CA ILE A 82 4.52 9.62 6.84
C ILE A 82 4.00 9.13 8.21
N ASN A 83 3.36 10.04 8.95
CA ASN A 83 2.70 9.70 10.21
C ASN A 83 1.54 8.73 9.94
N LEU A 84 1.39 7.72 10.81
CA LEU A 84 0.32 6.73 10.80
C LEU A 84 -1.07 7.37 10.66
N ASP A 85 -1.37 8.43 11.40
CA ASP A 85 -2.68 9.10 11.34
C ASP A 85 -2.91 9.76 9.97
N SER A 86 -1.87 10.37 9.40
CA SER A 86 -1.91 10.95 8.06
C SER A 86 -2.11 9.87 7.00
N ALA A 87 -1.39 8.76 7.10
CA ALA A 87 -1.56 7.60 6.24
C ALA A 87 -2.98 7.04 6.35
N ALA A 88 -3.52 6.88 7.57
CA ALA A 88 -4.87 6.39 7.82
C ALA A 88 -5.92 7.31 7.22
N ARG A 89 -5.71 8.63 7.31
CA ARG A 89 -6.59 9.62 6.70
C ARG A 89 -6.54 9.55 5.16
N ILE A 90 -5.36 9.39 4.57
CA ILE A 90 -5.20 9.21 3.12
C ILE A 90 -5.88 7.91 2.67
N LEU A 91 -5.66 6.82 3.39
CA LEU A 91 -6.28 5.53 3.09
C LEU A 91 -7.81 5.64 3.17
N ARG A 92 -8.37 6.17 4.27
CA ARG A 92 -9.81 6.38 4.41
C ARG A 92 -10.39 7.27 3.31
N LYS A 93 -9.69 8.35 2.92
CA LYS A 93 -10.13 9.24 1.84
C LYS A 93 -10.09 8.54 0.48
N ALA A 94 -9.06 7.74 0.24
CA ALA A 94 -8.95 6.94 -0.97
C ALA A 94 -10.04 5.86 -1.02
N SER A 95 -10.21 5.05 0.03
CA SER A 95 -11.27 4.04 0.13
C SER A 95 -12.67 4.60 -0.13
N ARG A 96 -12.96 5.80 0.38
CA ARG A 96 -14.23 6.49 0.09
C ARG A 96 -14.37 6.91 -1.38
N ARG A 97 -13.29 7.33 -2.03
CA ARG A 97 -13.29 7.72 -3.46
C ARG A 97 -13.48 6.52 -4.38
N VAL A 98 -12.95 5.36 -4.00
CA VAL A 98 -13.08 4.13 -4.81
C VAL A 98 -14.37 3.36 -4.51
N GLY A 99 -15.31 3.94 -3.76
CA GLY A 99 -16.61 3.33 -3.50
C GLY A 99 -16.56 2.08 -2.62
N ILE A 100 -15.47 1.84 -1.89
CA ILE A 100 -15.42 0.75 -0.89
C ILE A 100 -16.25 1.17 0.33
N LYS A 101 -17.58 1.13 0.20
CA LYS A 101 -18.53 1.02 1.31
C LYS A 101 -18.60 -0.46 1.67
N GLY A 102 -17.78 -0.91 2.63
CA GLY A 102 -17.83 -2.32 3.02
C GLY A 102 -16.69 -2.87 3.89
N ALA A 103 -15.98 -2.04 4.66
CA ALA A 103 -15.07 -2.55 5.71
C ALA A 103 -15.76 -2.63 7.08
N SER A 104 -17.08 -2.84 7.09
CA SER A 104 -17.87 -3.17 8.26
C SER A 104 -18.84 -4.28 7.87
N THR A 105 -18.50 -5.50 8.30
CA THR A 105 -19.39 -6.63 8.62
C THR A 105 -20.69 -6.72 7.80
N GLN A 106 -20.68 -7.47 6.70
CA GLN A 106 -21.75 -8.37 6.20
C GLN A 106 -21.60 -8.57 4.69
N TYR A 107 -21.22 -9.79 4.28
CA TYR A 107 -21.52 -10.30 2.94
C TYR A 107 -23.02 -10.58 2.91
N ARG A 108 -23.86 -9.57 2.59
CA ARG A 108 -25.27 -9.80 2.32
C ARG A 108 -25.48 -9.81 0.81
N THR A 109 -25.49 -11.05 0.29
CA THR A 109 -26.27 -11.55 -0.84
C THR A 109 -26.34 -10.68 -2.09
N PHE A 110 -25.56 -11.07 -3.10
CA PHE A 110 -25.91 -10.86 -4.49
C PHE A 110 -26.81 -12.03 -4.93
N GLU A 111 -28.12 -11.84 -4.83
CA GLU A 111 -29.07 -12.59 -5.65
C GLU A 111 -30.29 -11.70 -5.87
N GLU A 112 -30.87 -11.81 -7.06
CA GLU A 112 -32.11 -11.15 -7.53
C GLU A 112 -32.00 -9.70 -8.02
N ALA A 113 -31.73 -9.54 -9.32
CA ALA A 113 -32.54 -8.68 -10.19
C ALA A 113 -32.19 -8.91 -11.67
N THR A 114 -32.43 -10.11 -12.18
CA THR A 114 -32.69 -10.31 -13.61
C THR A 114 -33.87 -11.26 -13.77
N GLU A 115 -35.07 -10.78 -13.46
CA GLU A 115 -36.29 -11.28 -14.09
C GLU A 115 -37.41 -10.24 -13.96
N THR A 116 -37.63 -9.52 -15.04
CA THR A 116 -38.95 -8.95 -15.35
C THR A 116 -39.09 -9.04 -16.87
N LEU A 117 -39.57 -10.19 -17.32
CA LEU A 117 -40.41 -10.32 -18.52
C LEU A 117 -41.77 -10.84 -18.06
#